data_AF-A0A8X6JPD5-F1
#
_entry.id   AF-A0A8X6JPD5-F1
#
_cell.length_a   1.000
_cell.length_b   1.000
_cell.length_c   1.000
_cell.angle_alpha   90.00
_cell.angle_beta   90.00
_cell.angle_gamma   90.00
#
_symmetry.space_group_name_H-M   'P 1'
#
loop_
_entity.id
_entity.type
_entity.pdbx_description
1 polymer ?
#
loop_
_entity_poly.entity_id
_entity_poly.type
_entity_poly.pdbx_seq_one_letter_code
_entity_poly.pdbx_strand_id
1 'polypeptide(L)'
;MSTSTLSYPKDPSGNEMYLTDYEGNEFYLIDKKQVFAIKEGKSYYAKDKDENEFYPVVNNKVQTIPFLYAKDALGNEKYPQDKHGNELPLPEQGTGVWIYAKDKDGNAFYPTDNTGKEVKYAKYIYKKDGYVKYPLNREGHPEYETDDTTNDEVYVIKKDGSINWGMDKHGNQRYAKKENGDEYYPENGEFACDHSGSPQYARTSDGEVIFPLDAERNESYLKDNEGSHVIHMGNVFLDRYAKTKNGEEMYPIQMTNPTRFKEVILNEKYAKTTLQEAKYPLDEYGNEYTLKISIDIAGKEKEYFPLGYPITNDNLVIVPEVNGKEFISDQWLPQVQAKNIIGKLYREDKKYGDYVTNVRSKRRTRAAIHGYLTMGINNVVHGVNAKPLNKKLPNISHQLNWSLIGIVILVLLAVVFFLYKFFFTTQ
;
A
#
# COMPACT_ATOMS: atom_id res chain seq x y z
N MET A 1 -10.80 45.29 -53.73
CA MET A 1 -11.98 44.50 -53.36
C MET A 1 -11.83 44.13 -51.89
N SER A 2 -12.71 44.64 -51.02
CA SER A 2 -12.73 44.27 -49.60
C SER A 2 -13.22 42.83 -49.51
N THR A 3 -12.36 41.89 -49.12
CA THR A 3 -12.79 40.55 -48.75
C THR A 3 -13.60 40.69 -47.46
N SER A 4 -14.94 40.74 -47.57
CA SER A 4 -15.81 40.71 -46.41
C SER A 4 -15.54 39.42 -45.64
N THR A 5 -14.80 39.52 -44.54
CA THR A 5 -14.59 38.40 -43.63
C THR A 5 -15.97 38.02 -43.08
N LEU A 6 -16.53 36.90 -43.54
CA LEU A 6 -17.82 36.41 -43.07
C LEU A 6 -17.72 36.11 -41.56
N SER A 7 -18.30 36.95 -40.69
CA SER A 7 -18.37 36.72 -39.24
C SER A 7 -19.51 35.77 -38.88
N TYR A 8 -19.45 35.12 -37.72
CA TYR A 8 -20.60 34.34 -37.22
C TYR A 8 -21.80 35.26 -36.97
N PRO A 9 -23.04 34.78 -37.16
CA PRO A 9 -24.23 35.57 -36.83
C PRO A 9 -24.15 35.99 -35.37
N LYS A 10 -24.63 37.21 -35.09
CA LYS A 10 -24.60 37.77 -33.74
C LYS A 10 -26.00 37.86 -33.16
N ASP A 11 -26.13 37.56 -31.87
CA ASP A 11 -27.35 37.86 -31.12
C ASP A 11 -27.50 39.39 -30.90
N PRO A 12 -28.65 39.88 -30.39
CA PRO A 12 -28.84 41.30 -30.09
C PRO A 12 -27.85 41.87 -29.06
N SER A 13 -27.21 41.02 -28.27
CA SER A 13 -26.17 41.38 -27.30
C SER A 13 -24.76 41.44 -27.93
N GLY A 14 -24.63 41.07 -29.21
CA GLY A 14 -23.38 41.06 -29.96
C GLY A 14 -22.56 39.78 -29.83
N ASN A 15 -23.09 38.73 -29.18
CA ASN A 15 -22.42 37.42 -29.08
C ASN A 15 -22.49 36.68 -30.40
N GLU A 16 -21.38 36.11 -30.83
CA GLU A 16 -21.34 35.21 -31.97
C GLU A 16 -21.98 33.86 -31.63
N MET A 17 -22.77 33.34 -32.56
CA MET A 17 -23.49 32.08 -32.45
C MET A 17 -23.20 31.19 -33.64
N TYR A 18 -23.16 29.88 -33.40
CA TYR A 18 -23.28 28.90 -34.47
C TYR A 18 -24.74 28.78 -34.91
N LEU A 19 -24.94 28.34 -36.15
CA LEU A 19 -26.26 27.92 -36.60
C LEU A 19 -26.50 26.50 -36.12
N THR A 20 -27.75 26.17 -35.78
CA THR A 20 -28.17 24.83 -35.36
C THR A 20 -28.96 24.14 -36.45
N ASP A 21 -28.79 22.82 -36.56
CA ASP A 21 -29.65 21.96 -37.37
C ASP A 21 -30.99 21.64 -36.66
N TYR A 22 -31.83 20.80 -37.27
CA TYR A 22 -33.13 20.41 -36.70
C TYR A 22 -33.00 19.47 -35.48
N GLU A 23 -31.83 18.87 -35.27
CA GLU A 23 -31.53 17.99 -34.13
C GLU A 23 -30.92 18.76 -32.95
N GLY A 24 -30.58 20.04 -33.18
CA GLY A 24 -29.97 20.92 -32.19
C GLY A 24 -28.44 20.94 -32.24
N ASN A 25 -27.79 20.31 -33.22
CA ASN A 25 -26.33 20.39 -33.35
C ASN A 25 -25.93 21.71 -34.01
N GLU A 26 -24.96 22.39 -33.41
CA GLU A 26 -24.31 23.54 -34.02
C GLU A 26 -23.39 23.10 -35.18
N PHE A 27 -23.19 23.94 -36.19
CA PHE A 27 -22.28 23.61 -37.30
C PHE A 27 -21.35 24.75 -37.72
N TYR A 28 -20.16 24.36 -38.18
CA TYR A 28 -19.16 25.26 -38.75
C TYR A 28 -19.54 25.70 -40.16
N LEU A 29 -19.24 26.95 -40.49
CA LEU A 29 -19.41 27.47 -41.85
C LEU A 29 -18.15 27.17 -42.67
N ILE A 30 -18.30 26.32 -43.70
CA ILE A 30 -17.22 25.63 -44.44
C ILE A 30 -16.16 26.58 -45.05
N ASP A 31 -16.51 27.83 -45.37
CA ASP A 31 -15.60 28.81 -45.99
C ASP A 31 -14.94 29.79 -45.01
N LYS A 32 -15.04 29.55 -43.69
CA LYS A 32 -14.47 30.45 -42.68
C LYS A 32 -13.07 30.02 -42.23
N LYS A 33 -12.17 31.00 -42.16
CA LYS A 33 -10.90 30.87 -41.42
C LYS A 33 -11.09 30.84 -39.90
N GLN A 34 -12.20 31.39 -39.40
CA GLN A 34 -12.52 31.45 -37.98
C GLN A 34 -13.24 30.15 -37.55
N VAL A 35 -12.58 29.38 -36.70
CA VAL A 35 -13.04 28.06 -36.24
C VAL A 35 -13.57 28.06 -34.80
N PHE A 36 -13.91 29.24 -34.28
CA PHE A 36 -14.52 29.46 -32.96
C PHE A 36 -15.53 30.61 -33.03
N ALA A 37 -16.49 30.65 -32.11
CA ALA A 37 -17.36 31.80 -31.88
C ALA A 37 -16.99 32.47 -30.54
N ILE A 38 -17.31 33.75 -30.39
CA ILE A 38 -17.10 34.53 -29.16
C ILE A 38 -18.45 34.83 -28.49
N LYS A 39 -18.64 34.33 -27.26
CA LYS A 39 -19.79 34.62 -26.42
C LYS A 39 -19.31 35.19 -25.08
N GLU A 40 -19.84 36.35 -24.69
CA GLU A 40 -19.45 37.04 -23.46
C GLU A 40 -17.93 37.25 -23.33
N GLY A 41 -17.27 37.53 -24.46
CA GLY A 41 -15.82 37.70 -24.52
C GLY A 41 -14.98 36.43 -24.41
N LYS A 42 -15.61 35.24 -24.35
CA LYS A 42 -14.94 33.94 -24.31
C LYS A 42 -15.13 33.20 -25.64
N SER A 43 -14.04 32.62 -26.14
CA SER A 43 -14.08 31.77 -27.32
C SER A 43 -14.62 30.38 -26.98
N TYR A 44 -15.41 29.79 -27.88
CA TYR A 44 -15.94 28.43 -27.77
C TYR A 44 -16.09 27.75 -29.14
N TYR A 45 -16.00 26.42 -29.15
CA TYR A 45 -16.24 25.59 -30.34
C TYR A 45 -17.73 25.25 -30.47
N ALA A 46 -18.14 24.80 -31.67
CA ALA A 46 -19.51 24.36 -31.91
C ALA A 46 -19.85 23.14 -31.04
N LYS A 47 -21.11 23.04 -30.61
CA LYS A 47 -21.63 21.99 -29.74
C LYS A 47 -22.60 21.04 -30.44
N ASP A 48 -22.59 19.79 -30.03
CA ASP A 48 -23.66 18.86 -30.37
C ASP A 48 -24.92 19.13 -29.51
N LYS A 49 -26.02 18.45 -29.84
CA LYS A 49 -27.28 18.49 -29.10
C LYS A 49 -27.17 18.13 -27.62
N ASP A 50 -26.09 17.44 -27.23
CA ASP A 50 -25.81 16.99 -25.87
C ASP A 50 -24.84 17.97 -25.16
N GLU A 51 -24.63 19.17 -25.73
CA GLU A 51 -23.78 20.26 -25.23
C GLU A 51 -22.27 19.96 -25.24
N ASN A 52 -21.81 18.94 -25.96
CA ASN A 52 -20.38 18.68 -26.12
C ASN A 52 -19.82 19.49 -27.27
N GLU A 53 -18.79 20.28 -26.99
CA GLU A 53 -18.02 20.96 -28.01
C GLU A 53 -17.20 19.95 -28.84
N PHE A 54 -17.10 20.21 -30.14
CA PHE A 54 -16.34 19.39 -31.07
C PHE A 54 -15.47 20.24 -32.00
N TYR A 55 -14.29 19.73 -32.33
CA TYR A 55 -13.37 20.43 -33.23
C TYR A 55 -13.86 20.39 -34.69
N PRO A 56 -13.63 21.45 -35.48
CA PRO A 56 -13.89 21.41 -36.90
C PRO A 56 -12.91 20.47 -37.61
N VAL A 57 -13.42 19.68 -38.54
CA VAL A 57 -12.61 18.80 -39.40
C VAL A 57 -12.68 19.32 -40.83
N VAL A 58 -11.55 19.76 -41.36
CA VAL A 58 -11.43 20.26 -42.73
C VAL A 58 -10.37 19.43 -43.46
N ASN A 59 -10.73 18.83 -44.59
CA ASN A 59 -9.84 17.95 -45.37
C ASN A 59 -9.21 16.84 -44.50
N ASN A 60 -10.01 16.18 -43.65
CA ASN A 60 -9.58 15.17 -42.68
C ASN A 60 -8.49 15.64 -41.70
N LYS A 61 -8.43 16.94 -41.43
CA LYS A 61 -7.55 17.52 -40.41
C LYS A 61 -8.36 18.33 -39.42
N VAL A 62 -8.19 17.98 -38.14
CA VAL A 62 -8.72 18.76 -37.03
C VAL A 62 -8.11 20.16 -37.05
N GLN A 63 -8.96 21.18 -37.03
CA GLN A 63 -8.53 22.58 -36.93
C GLN A 63 -8.63 23.03 -35.47
N THR A 64 -7.57 23.65 -34.97
CA THR A 64 -7.48 24.09 -33.59
C THR A 64 -7.02 25.54 -33.53
N ILE A 65 -7.34 26.21 -32.44
CA ILE A 65 -6.72 27.49 -32.09
C ILE A 65 -5.69 27.19 -30.99
N PRO A 66 -4.53 27.85 -30.97
CA PRO A 66 -3.67 27.81 -29.79
C PRO A 66 -4.50 28.09 -28.52
N PHE A 67 -4.11 27.55 -27.36
CA PHE A 67 -4.73 27.83 -26.05
C PHE A 67 -6.24 27.55 -25.85
N LEU A 68 -7.00 27.07 -26.83
CA LEU A 68 -8.43 26.76 -26.68
C LEU A 68 -8.73 25.28 -26.95
N TYR A 69 -9.12 24.57 -25.89
CA TYR A 69 -9.65 23.21 -25.96
C TYR A 69 -11.17 23.20 -26.07
N ALA A 70 -11.70 22.25 -26.84
CA ALA A 70 -13.10 21.89 -26.82
C ALA A 70 -13.48 21.27 -25.47
N LYS A 71 -14.70 21.50 -25.00
CA LYS A 71 -15.21 20.96 -23.73
C LYS A 71 -16.33 19.95 -23.90
N ASP A 72 -16.40 18.96 -23.01
CA ASP A 72 -17.59 18.13 -22.88
C ASP A 72 -18.73 18.87 -22.15
N ALA A 73 -19.91 18.25 -22.09
CA ALA A 73 -21.08 18.81 -21.41
C ALA A 73 -20.88 19.05 -19.90
N LEU A 74 -19.90 18.39 -19.29
CA LEU A 74 -19.53 18.55 -17.88
C LEU A 74 -18.48 19.66 -17.67
N GLY A 75 -17.97 20.25 -18.75
CA GLY A 75 -16.96 21.31 -18.74
C GLY A 75 -15.52 20.82 -18.71
N ASN A 76 -15.26 19.52 -18.89
CA ASN A 76 -13.90 19.00 -19.03
C ASN A 76 -13.38 19.33 -20.43
N GLU A 77 -12.15 19.83 -20.51
CA GLU A 77 -11.47 20.04 -21.78
C GLU A 77 -11.13 18.69 -22.44
N LYS A 78 -11.04 18.67 -23.77
CA LYS A 78 -10.79 17.49 -24.59
C LYS A 78 -9.64 17.76 -25.54
N TYR A 79 -8.71 16.84 -25.69
CA TYR A 79 -7.67 16.98 -26.70
C TYR A 79 -8.23 16.83 -28.13
N PRO A 80 -7.71 17.57 -29.12
CA PRO A 80 -7.88 17.20 -30.51
C PRO A 80 -7.17 15.87 -30.78
N GLN A 81 -7.72 15.07 -31.70
CA GLN A 81 -7.12 13.80 -32.11
C GLN A 81 -6.57 13.87 -33.53
N ASP A 82 -5.44 13.21 -33.77
CA ASP A 82 -4.95 13.00 -35.13
C ASP A 82 -5.74 11.89 -35.86
N LYS A 83 -5.41 11.66 -37.14
CA LYS A 83 -6.07 10.62 -37.95
C LYS A 83 -5.83 9.18 -37.44
N HIS A 84 -4.92 8.98 -36.51
CA HIS A 84 -4.58 7.70 -35.90
C HIS A 84 -5.21 7.52 -34.52
N GLY A 85 -5.93 8.53 -34.01
CA GLY A 85 -6.55 8.53 -32.69
C GLY A 85 -5.63 8.96 -31.56
N ASN A 86 -4.45 9.54 -31.84
CA ASN A 86 -3.59 10.09 -30.80
C ASN A 86 -4.10 11.46 -30.38
N GLU A 87 -4.23 11.69 -29.09
CA GLU A 87 -4.52 13.00 -28.52
C GLU A 87 -3.30 13.92 -28.59
N LEU A 88 -3.52 15.18 -28.95
CA LEU A 88 -2.45 16.14 -29.15
C LEU A 88 -2.65 17.36 -28.25
N PRO A 89 -1.66 17.72 -27.40
CA PRO A 89 -1.73 18.97 -26.68
C PRO A 89 -1.58 20.15 -27.64
N LEU A 90 -2.09 21.31 -27.23
CA LEU A 90 -2.01 22.55 -27.98
C LEU A 90 -0.75 23.32 -27.58
N PRO A 91 0.00 23.86 -28.55
CA PRO A 91 1.15 24.70 -28.24
C PRO A 91 0.69 26.06 -27.72
N GLU A 92 1.40 26.59 -26.74
CA GLU A 92 1.37 27.99 -26.36
C GLU A 92 2.04 28.82 -27.47
N GLN A 93 1.36 29.87 -27.88
CA GLN A 93 1.74 30.64 -29.05
C GLN A 93 3.10 31.33 -28.82
N GLY A 94 4.09 30.97 -29.64
CA GLY A 94 5.41 31.62 -29.67
C GLY A 94 6.39 31.18 -28.59
N THR A 95 6.03 30.26 -27.69
CA THR A 95 6.92 29.79 -26.60
C THR A 95 7.44 28.37 -26.80
N GLY A 96 6.76 27.56 -27.63
CA GLY A 96 7.08 26.13 -27.79
C GLY A 96 6.70 25.28 -26.58
N VAL A 97 5.98 25.85 -25.61
CA VAL A 97 5.46 25.14 -24.43
C VAL A 97 4.14 24.49 -24.77
N TRP A 98 3.91 23.25 -24.33
CA TRP A 98 2.62 22.57 -24.50
C TRP A 98 1.66 22.93 -23.35
N ILE A 99 0.43 23.29 -23.70
CA ILE A 99 -0.67 23.50 -22.75
C ILE A 99 -1.41 22.17 -22.65
N TYR A 100 -1.67 21.68 -21.44
CA TYR A 100 -2.44 20.45 -21.24
C TYR A 100 -3.92 20.78 -20.97
N ALA A 101 -4.82 19.93 -21.47
CA ALA A 101 -6.24 19.98 -21.19
C ALA A 101 -6.50 19.74 -19.70
N LYS A 102 -7.57 20.35 -19.18
CA LYS A 102 -7.97 20.31 -17.78
C LYS A 102 -9.39 19.77 -17.58
N ASP A 103 -9.60 19.07 -16.49
CA ASP A 103 -10.94 18.73 -16.02
C ASP A 103 -11.70 20.00 -15.56
N LYS A 104 -13.00 19.84 -15.30
CA LYS A 104 -13.88 20.91 -14.79
C LYS A 104 -13.41 21.53 -13.47
N ASP A 105 -12.60 20.82 -12.69
CA ASP A 105 -12.08 21.25 -11.39
C ASP A 105 -10.75 22.02 -11.53
N GLY A 106 -10.17 22.00 -12.73
CA GLY A 106 -8.96 22.69 -13.15
C GLY A 106 -7.69 21.83 -13.10
N ASN A 107 -7.79 20.52 -12.90
CA ASN A 107 -6.63 19.63 -12.92
C ASN A 107 -6.26 19.26 -14.34
N ALA A 108 -5.00 19.48 -14.70
CA ALA A 108 -4.47 19.02 -15.97
C ALA A 108 -4.40 17.49 -16.02
N PHE A 109 -4.56 16.91 -17.21
CA PHE A 109 -4.35 15.49 -17.49
C PHE A 109 -3.53 15.30 -18.76
N TYR A 110 -2.84 14.17 -18.90
CA TYR A 110 -2.01 13.91 -20.08
C TYR A 110 -2.86 13.50 -21.28
N PRO A 111 -2.45 13.85 -22.51
CA PRO A 111 -3.02 13.27 -23.71
C PRO A 111 -2.71 11.77 -23.77
N THR A 112 -3.61 10.97 -24.34
CA THR A 112 -3.37 9.55 -24.61
C THR A 112 -3.02 9.29 -26.07
N ASP A 113 -2.09 8.38 -26.32
CA ASP A 113 -1.90 7.82 -27.66
C ASP A 113 -3.05 6.87 -28.05
N ASN A 114 -3.04 6.39 -29.28
CA ASN A 114 -4.05 5.47 -29.80
C ASN A 114 -4.11 4.09 -29.13
N THR A 115 -3.23 3.83 -28.18
CA THR A 115 -3.21 2.62 -27.37
C THR A 115 -3.66 2.85 -25.93
N GLY A 116 -4.00 4.09 -25.59
CA GLY A 116 -4.44 4.48 -24.26
C GLY A 116 -3.31 4.79 -23.27
N LYS A 117 -2.05 4.86 -23.73
CA LYS A 117 -0.93 5.32 -22.89
C LYS A 117 -0.95 6.84 -22.79
N GLU A 118 -0.84 7.39 -21.59
CA GLU A 118 -0.66 8.82 -21.38
C GLU A 118 0.76 9.26 -21.84
N VAL A 119 0.83 10.38 -22.56
CA VAL A 119 2.07 10.86 -23.19
C VAL A 119 2.51 12.19 -22.57
N LYS A 120 3.73 12.21 -22.02
CA LYS A 120 4.41 13.42 -21.52
C LYS A 120 5.14 14.12 -22.67
N TYR A 121 4.77 15.37 -22.99
CA TYR A 121 5.33 16.10 -24.14
C TYR A 121 6.48 17.07 -23.80
N ALA A 122 6.64 17.50 -22.54
CA ALA A 122 7.78 18.34 -22.13
C ALA A 122 8.00 18.39 -20.61
N LYS A 123 6.92 18.58 -19.86
CA LYS A 123 6.95 18.73 -18.40
C LYS A 123 5.90 17.87 -17.74
N TYR A 124 6.13 17.57 -16.48
CA TYR A 124 5.10 17.06 -15.61
C TYR A 124 3.91 18.01 -15.55
N ILE A 125 2.72 17.44 -15.50
CA ILE A 125 1.52 18.19 -15.20
C ILE A 125 1.38 18.30 -13.68
N TYR A 126 0.92 19.46 -13.24
CA TYR A 126 0.63 19.72 -11.84
C TYR A 126 -0.87 19.75 -11.65
N LYS A 127 -1.35 19.00 -10.66
CA LYS A 127 -2.70 19.15 -10.13
C LYS A 127 -2.86 20.53 -9.50
N LYS A 128 -4.10 20.96 -9.27
CA LYS A 128 -4.42 22.28 -8.71
C LYS A 128 -3.81 22.52 -7.33
N ASP A 129 -3.62 21.44 -6.56
CA ASP A 129 -2.94 21.43 -5.26
C ASP A 129 -1.41 21.54 -5.34
N GLY A 130 -0.84 21.55 -6.55
CA GLY A 130 0.60 21.66 -6.80
C GLY A 130 1.34 20.33 -6.83
N TYR A 131 0.66 19.19 -6.73
CA TYR A 131 1.31 17.88 -6.86
C TYR A 131 1.50 17.51 -8.34
N VAL A 132 2.70 17.00 -8.66
CA VAL A 132 2.96 16.33 -9.93
C VAL A 132 2.02 15.14 -10.09
N LYS A 133 1.37 15.02 -11.25
CA LYS A 133 0.77 13.77 -11.72
C LYS A 133 1.74 13.13 -12.72
N TYR A 134 1.98 11.84 -12.55
CA TYR A 134 2.77 11.02 -13.45
C TYR A 134 1.89 10.50 -14.60
N PRO A 135 2.41 10.39 -15.83
CA PRO A 135 1.70 9.75 -16.91
C PRO A 135 1.52 8.26 -16.64
N LEU A 136 0.39 7.70 -17.05
CA LEU A 136 0.12 6.26 -16.98
C LEU A 136 0.52 5.53 -18.27
N ASN A 137 1.15 4.37 -18.12
CA ASN A 137 1.37 3.44 -19.22
C ASN A 137 0.05 2.74 -19.64
N ARG A 138 0.12 1.84 -20.63
CA ARG A 138 -1.06 1.12 -21.17
C ARG A 138 -1.76 0.24 -20.12
N GLU A 139 -1.00 -0.30 -19.18
CA GLU A 139 -1.50 -1.12 -18.09
C GLU A 139 -2.17 -0.27 -17.00
N GLY A 140 -1.93 1.05 -17.01
CA GLY A 140 -2.44 2.02 -16.04
C GLY A 140 -1.52 2.21 -14.84
N HIS A 141 -0.24 1.89 -14.95
CA HIS A 141 0.80 2.16 -13.95
C HIS A 141 1.49 3.50 -14.24
N PRO A 142 1.90 4.25 -13.20
CA PRO A 142 2.63 5.49 -13.39
C PRO A 142 4.01 5.23 -14.01
N GLU A 143 4.43 6.12 -14.92
CA GLU A 143 5.79 6.18 -15.45
C GLU A 143 6.54 7.32 -14.76
N TYR A 144 7.53 6.95 -13.96
CA TYR A 144 8.42 7.88 -13.28
C TYR A 144 9.48 8.43 -14.25
N GLU A 145 10.20 9.47 -13.81
CA GLU A 145 11.40 9.91 -14.52
C GLU A 145 12.52 8.93 -14.28
N THR A 146 13.43 8.76 -15.23
CA THR A 146 14.59 7.90 -15.08
C THR A 146 15.84 8.74 -14.85
N ASP A 147 16.74 8.27 -13.98
CA ASP A 147 18.08 8.83 -13.85
C ASP A 147 18.88 8.49 -15.13
N ASP A 148 19.49 9.49 -15.77
CA ASP A 148 20.23 9.30 -17.03
C ASP A 148 21.49 8.42 -16.86
N THR A 149 21.96 8.20 -15.64
CA THR A 149 23.17 7.43 -15.35
C THR A 149 22.85 5.98 -15.02
N THR A 150 21.88 5.75 -14.13
CA THR A 150 21.52 4.38 -13.70
C THR A 150 20.36 3.79 -14.47
N ASN A 151 19.59 4.63 -15.18
CA ASN A 151 18.33 4.26 -15.82
C ASN A 151 17.27 3.74 -14.82
N ASP A 152 17.46 3.98 -13.52
CA ASP A 152 16.45 3.72 -12.50
C ASP A 152 15.40 4.83 -12.52
N GLU A 153 14.14 4.47 -12.31
CA GLU A 153 13.10 5.44 -12.04
C GLU A 153 13.39 6.20 -10.74
N VAL A 154 13.08 7.49 -10.68
CA VAL A 154 13.34 8.38 -9.55
C VAL A 154 12.04 9.02 -9.03
N TYR A 155 11.94 9.08 -7.71
CA TYR A 155 10.86 9.79 -7.04
C TYR A 155 11.05 11.31 -7.13
N VAL A 156 9.94 12.03 -7.32
CA VAL A 156 9.95 13.48 -7.08
C VAL A 156 9.75 13.70 -5.59
N ILE A 157 10.74 14.32 -4.94
CA ILE A 157 10.68 14.67 -3.52
C ILE A 157 10.05 16.06 -3.38
N LYS A 158 9.05 16.16 -2.49
CA LYS A 158 8.36 17.42 -2.18
C LYS A 158 9.23 18.31 -1.30
N LYS A 159 8.84 19.58 -1.16
CA LYS A 159 9.55 20.56 -0.32
C LYS A 159 9.66 20.15 1.16
N ASP A 160 8.74 19.34 1.64
CA ASP A 160 8.73 18.82 3.02
C ASP A 160 9.55 17.52 3.19
N GLY A 161 10.16 17.00 2.11
CA GLY A 161 10.92 15.76 2.11
C GLY A 161 10.08 14.50 1.87
N SER A 162 8.75 14.63 1.75
CA SER A 162 7.88 13.49 1.44
C SER A 162 7.87 13.15 -0.05
N ILE A 163 7.45 11.94 -0.38
CA ILE A 163 7.41 11.49 -1.77
C ILE A 163 6.15 12.00 -2.45
N ASN A 164 6.32 12.41 -3.70
CA ASN A 164 5.19 12.51 -4.61
C ASN A 164 4.96 11.17 -5.30
N TRP A 165 3.99 10.42 -4.78
CA TRP A 165 3.68 9.08 -5.27
C TRP A 165 2.98 9.11 -6.63
N GLY A 166 3.47 8.32 -7.58
CA GLY A 166 2.71 7.92 -8.75
C GLY A 166 1.56 7.00 -8.31
N MET A 167 0.37 7.28 -8.83
CA MET A 167 -0.83 6.48 -8.59
C MET A 167 -1.18 5.71 -9.85
N ASP A 168 -1.59 4.44 -9.71
CA ASP A 168 -2.17 3.70 -10.81
C ASP A 168 -3.62 4.14 -11.12
N LYS A 169 -4.20 3.59 -12.18
CA LYS A 169 -5.61 3.86 -12.57
C LYS A 169 -6.66 3.50 -11.50
N HIS A 170 -6.28 2.73 -10.48
CA HIS A 170 -7.15 2.35 -9.36
C HIS A 170 -6.90 3.21 -8.10
N GLY A 171 -5.97 4.17 -8.17
CA GLY A 171 -5.62 5.05 -7.06
C GLY A 171 -4.63 4.44 -6.06
N ASN A 172 -3.99 3.32 -6.38
CA ASN A 172 -2.93 2.76 -5.54
C ASN A 172 -1.60 3.46 -5.83
N GLN A 173 -0.85 3.80 -4.80
CA GLN A 173 0.51 4.28 -4.94
C GLN A 173 1.41 3.14 -5.44
N ARG A 174 2.39 3.46 -6.28
CA ARG A 174 3.34 2.48 -6.83
C ARG A 174 4.76 2.86 -6.51
N TYR A 175 5.62 1.90 -6.27
CA TYR A 175 7.05 2.15 -6.14
C TYR A 175 7.66 2.46 -7.51
N ALA A 176 8.70 3.28 -7.50
CA ALA A 176 9.62 3.42 -8.62
C ALA A 176 10.41 2.11 -8.81
N LYS A 177 10.86 1.88 -10.04
CA LYS A 177 11.58 0.68 -10.46
C LYS A 177 13.03 0.97 -10.80
N LYS A 178 13.88 -0.02 -10.60
CA LYS A 178 15.23 -0.02 -11.12
C LYS A 178 15.26 -0.37 -12.60
N GLU A 179 16.42 -0.20 -13.24
CA GLU A 179 16.63 -0.62 -14.64
C GLU A 179 16.24 -2.09 -14.89
N ASN A 180 16.46 -2.96 -13.91
CA ASN A 180 16.09 -4.37 -14.00
C ASN A 180 14.58 -4.65 -13.85
N GLY A 181 13.76 -3.61 -13.65
CA GLY A 181 12.32 -3.69 -13.49
C GLY A 181 11.84 -3.98 -12.06
N ASP A 182 12.75 -4.23 -11.10
CA ASP A 182 12.38 -4.43 -9.70
C ASP A 182 11.99 -3.09 -9.06
N GLU A 183 10.88 -3.09 -8.34
CA GLU A 183 10.48 -1.97 -7.50
C GLU A 183 11.44 -1.79 -6.32
N TYR A 184 11.58 -0.56 -5.83
CA TYR A 184 12.44 -0.27 -4.69
C TYR A 184 11.82 0.71 -3.69
N TYR A 185 12.13 0.46 -2.41
CA TYR A 185 11.74 1.33 -1.32
C TYR A 185 12.49 2.66 -1.37
N PRO A 186 11.82 3.79 -1.13
CA PRO A 186 12.48 5.07 -1.05
C PRO A 186 13.37 5.18 0.20
N GLU A 187 14.43 5.98 0.10
CA GLU A 187 15.42 6.14 1.18
C GLU A 187 14.86 6.83 2.44
N ASN A 188 13.79 7.61 2.30
CA ASN A 188 13.16 8.30 3.44
C ASN A 188 12.31 7.36 4.32
N GLY A 189 12.16 6.09 3.94
CA GLY A 189 11.43 5.07 4.69
C GLY A 189 9.91 5.17 4.58
N GLU A 190 9.38 5.98 3.66
CA GLU A 190 7.94 5.96 3.35
C GLU A 190 7.57 4.70 2.56
N PHE A 191 6.32 4.25 2.72
CA PHE A 191 5.79 3.08 2.02
C PHE A 191 4.62 3.50 1.14
N ALA A 192 4.55 2.93 -0.06
CA ALA A 192 3.40 3.08 -0.94
C ALA A 192 2.18 2.45 -0.25
N CYS A 193 1.02 3.09 -0.39
CA CYS A 193 -0.26 2.57 0.10
C CYS A 193 -1.24 2.29 -1.05
N ASP A 194 -2.14 1.34 -0.81
CA ASP A 194 -3.31 1.13 -1.66
C ASP A 194 -4.31 2.29 -1.53
N HIS A 195 -5.36 2.25 -2.36
CA HIS A 195 -6.41 3.28 -2.34
C HIS A 195 -7.17 3.37 -1.01
N SER A 196 -7.05 2.37 -0.12
CA SER A 196 -7.64 2.35 1.23
C SER A 196 -6.69 2.90 2.30
N GLY A 197 -5.44 3.19 1.94
CA GLY A 197 -4.38 3.63 2.85
C GLY A 197 -3.58 2.49 3.49
N SER A 198 -3.77 1.24 3.06
CA SER A 198 -3.00 0.10 3.57
C SER A 198 -1.64 0.01 2.89
N PRO A 199 -0.52 -0.15 3.63
CA PRO A 199 0.81 -0.24 3.04
C PRO A 199 0.97 -1.42 2.08
N GLN A 200 1.79 -1.23 1.04
CA GLN A 200 2.09 -2.22 0.02
C GLN A 200 3.59 -2.53 0.00
N TYR A 201 3.94 -3.79 -0.27
CA TYR A 201 5.33 -4.17 -0.50
C TYR A 201 5.77 -3.85 -1.92
N ALA A 202 7.06 -3.54 -2.07
CA ALA A 202 7.72 -3.53 -3.38
C ALA A 202 7.82 -4.96 -3.93
N ARG A 203 7.88 -5.09 -5.26
CA ARG A 203 7.97 -6.36 -5.97
C ARG A 203 9.12 -6.42 -6.95
N THR A 204 9.64 -7.62 -7.16
CA THR A 204 10.54 -7.89 -8.28
C THR A 204 9.79 -7.78 -9.61
N SER A 205 10.52 -7.70 -10.70
CA SER A 205 10.00 -7.77 -12.07
C SER A 205 9.18 -9.06 -12.33
N ASP A 206 9.50 -10.15 -11.65
CA ASP A 206 8.76 -11.42 -11.69
C ASP A 206 7.54 -11.46 -10.75
N GLY A 207 7.33 -10.40 -9.95
CA GLY A 207 6.18 -10.24 -9.06
C GLY A 207 6.38 -10.81 -7.65
N GLU A 208 7.59 -11.25 -7.29
CA GLU A 208 7.91 -11.71 -5.94
C GLU A 208 7.99 -10.53 -4.95
N VAL A 209 7.63 -10.76 -3.69
CA VAL A 209 7.66 -9.72 -2.66
C VAL A 209 9.09 -9.42 -2.21
N ILE A 210 9.42 -8.13 -2.21
CA ILE A 210 10.64 -7.58 -1.63
C ILE A 210 10.29 -7.04 -0.25
N PHE A 211 10.80 -7.64 0.84
CA PHE A 211 10.57 -7.11 2.18
C PHE A 211 11.51 -5.91 2.47
N PRO A 212 11.05 -4.85 3.14
CA PRO A 212 11.95 -3.80 3.60
C PRO A 212 12.93 -4.34 4.64
N LEU A 213 14.16 -3.82 4.60
CA LEU A 213 15.22 -4.22 5.53
C LEU A 213 15.27 -3.28 6.73
N ASP A 214 15.43 -3.83 7.93
CA ASP A 214 15.74 -3.06 9.13
C ASP A 214 17.23 -2.64 9.19
N ALA A 215 17.61 -1.88 10.23
CA ALA A 215 18.98 -1.43 10.43
C ALA A 215 20.00 -2.58 10.62
N GLU A 216 19.53 -3.76 11.01
CA GLU A 216 20.34 -4.97 11.14
C GLU A 216 20.35 -5.82 9.87
N ARG A 217 19.65 -5.38 8.81
CA ARG A 217 19.45 -6.09 7.54
C ARG A 217 18.60 -7.36 7.65
N ASN A 218 17.70 -7.42 8.63
CA ASN A 218 16.61 -8.40 8.61
C ASN A 218 15.48 -7.88 7.73
N GLU A 219 14.82 -8.76 7.00
CA GLU A 219 13.55 -8.46 6.36
C GLU A 219 12.48 -8.16 7.42
N SER A 220 11.62 -7.19 7.17
CA SER A 220 10.57 -6.79 8.09
C SER A 220 9.21 -6.76 7.40
N TYR A 221 8.15 -7.04 8.17
CA TYR A 221 6.80 -6.89 7.66
C TYR A 221 6.35 -5.43 7.78
N LEU A 222 5.65 -4.94 6.76
CA LEU A 222 4.88 -3.70 6.86
C LEU A 222 3.75 -3.88 7.87
N LYS A 223 3.35 -2.79 8.51
CA LYS A 223 2.29 -2.80 9.52
C LYS A 223 1.12 -1.96 9.07
N ASP A 224 -0.08 -2.46 9.32
CA ASP A 224 -1.30 -1.66 9.16
C ASP A 224 -1.47 -0.68 10.34
N ASN A 225 -2.57 0.08 10.30
CA ASN A 225 -2.90 1.08 11.32
C ASN A 225 -3.22 0.48 12.69
N GLU A 226 -3.48 -0.84 12.77
CA GLU A 226 -3.72 -1.56 14.02
C GLU A 226 -2.43 -2.20 14.58
N GLY A 227 -1.34 -2.13 13.83
CA GLY A 227 -0.05 -2.71 14.17
C GLY A 227 0.10 -4.17 13.74
N SER A 228 -0.89 -4.76 13.08
CA SER A 228 -0.77 -6.09 12.49
C SER A 228 0.14 -6.03 11.26
N HIS A 229 0.85 -7.12 11.01
CA HIS A 229 1.66 -7.28 9.81
C HIS A 229 0.74 -7.42 8.60
N VAL A 230 1.04 -6.67 7.55
CA VAL A 230 0.36 -6.77 6.25
C VAL A 230 0.76 -8.10 5.62
N ILE A 231 -0.18 -9.03 5.53
CA ILE A 231 0.04 -10.36 4.92
C ILE A 231 -0.69 -10.53 3.57
N HIS A 232 -1.36 -9.47 3.12
CA HIS A 232 -2.13 -9.41 1.88
C HIS A 232 -1.74 -8.20 1.06
N MET A 233 -1.70 -8.35 -0.27
CA MET A 233 -1.66 -7.26 -1.23
C MET A 233 -2.86 -7.40 -2.15
N GLY A 234 -3.93 -6.64 -1.87
CA GLY A 234 -5.23 -6.90 -2.46
C GLY A 234 -5.73 -8.30 -2.09
N ASN A 235 -6.02 -9.14 -3.09
CA ASN A 235 -6.50 -10.51 -2.87
C ASN A 235 -5.38 -11.57 -2.80
N VAL A 236 -4.11 -11.15 -2.84
CA VAL A 236 -2.97 -12.08 -2.89
C VAL A 236 -2.30 -12.13 -1.51
N PHE A 237 -2.15 -13.34 -0.95
CA PHE A 237 -1.37 -13.57 0.26
C PHE A 237 0.13 -13.52 -0.02
N LEU A 238 0.92 -13.16 0.99
CA LEU A 238 2.37 -13.33 0.94
C LEU A 238 2.74 -14.79 0.67
N ASP A 239 3.67 -14.98 -0.26
CA ASP A 239 4.09 -16.29 -0.75
C ASP A 239 5.15 -16.97 0.14
N ARG A 240 5.92 -16.15 0.87
CA ARG A 240 7.01 -16.57 1.77
C ARG A 240 7.05 -15.75 3.05
N TYR A 241 7.78 -16.30 4.03
CA TYR A 241 8.13 -15.57 5.25
C TYR A 241 9.25 -14.56 5.00
N ALA A 242 9.20 -13.45 5.72
CA ALA A 242 10.35 -12.57 5.94
C ALA A 242 11.46 -13.34 6.69
N LYS A 243 12.71 -13.00 6.45
CA LYS A 243 13.90 -13.66 6.99
C LYS A 243 14.83 -12.72 7.73
N THR A 244 15.46 -13.23 8.78
CA THR A 244 16.61 -12.54 9.38
C THR A 244 17.79 -12.52 8.41
N LYS A 245 18.79 -11.68 8.66
CA LYS A 245 20.04 -11.66 7.89
C LYS A 245 20.76 -13.01 7.80
N ASN A 246 20.49 -13.91 8.77
CA ASN A 246 21.07 -15.25 8.83
C ASN A 246 20.19 -16.31 8.12
N GLY A 247 19.06 -15.91 7.55
CA GLY A 247 18.14 -16.79 6.82
C GLY A 247 17.09 -17.49 7.66
N GLU A 248 16.91 -17.13 8.94
CA GLU A 248 15.81 -17.65 9.75
C GLU A 248 14.48 -16.98 9.36
N GLU A 249 13.46 -17.78 9.07
CA GLU A 249 12.13 -17.28 8.70
C GLU A 249 11.34 -16.79 9.92
N MET A 250 10.62 -15.70 9.78
CA MET A 250 9.84 -15.05 10.84
C MET A 250 8.37 -15.11 10.50
N TYR A 251 7.55 -15.56 11.44
CA TYR A 251 6.10 -15.49 11.27
C TYR A 251 5.63 -14.03 11.24
N PRO A 252 4.69 -13.67 10.35
CA PRO A 252 3.96 -12.41 10.50
C PRO A 252 3.10 -12.45 11.76
N ILE A 253 2.80 -11.27 12.29
CA ILE A 253 2.04 -11.08 13.53
C ILE A 253 0.69 -10.46 13.19
N GLN A 254 -0.39 -11.02 13.71
CA GLN A 254 -1.71 -10.42 13.69
C GLN A 254 -2.08 -9.98 15.10
N MET A 255 -2.36 -8.69 15.29
CA MET A 255 -2.85 -8.16 16.55
C MET A 255 -4.30 -8.62 16.75
N THR A 256 -4.62 -9.14 17.93
CA THR A 256 -6.01 -9.46 18.31
C THR A 256 -6.58 -8.37 19.22
N ASN A 257 -5.69 -7.65 19.93
CA ASN A 257 -5.95 -6.40 20.63
C ASN A 257 -4.60 -5.71 20.91
N PRO A 258 -4.54 -4.48 21.47
CA PRO A 258 -3.28 -3.77 21.71
C PRO A 258 -2.25 -4.50 22.58
N THR A 259 -2.64 -5.56 23.30
CA THR A 259 -1.78 -6.32 24.22
C THR A 259 -1.56 -7.78 23.81
N ARG A 260 -2.23 -8.24 22.76
CA ARG A 260 -2.18 -9.64 22.33
C ARG A 260 -2.05 -9.73 20.85
N PHE A 261 -1.28 -10.71 20.44
CA PHE A 261 -1.00 -10.97 19.05
C PHE A 261 -0.86 -12.46 18.87
N LYS A 262 -1.15 -12.94 17.67
CA LYS A 262 -0.82 -14.30 17.24
C LYS A 262 0.12 -14.22 16.06
N GLU A 263 0.98 -15.19 15.94
CA GLU A 263 1.73 -15.41 14.71
C GLU A 263 0.84 -16.07 13.67
N VAL A 264 1.07 -15.82 12.40
CA VAL A 264 0.23 -16.29 11.29
C VAL A 264 1.01 -17.21 10.37
N ILE A 265 0.44 -18.36 10.06
CA ILE A 265 1.00 -19.29 9.07
C ILE A 265 0.70 -18.79 7.66
N LEU A 266 1.73 -18.72 6.81
CA LEU A 266 1.62 -18.46 5.38
C LEU A 266 1.66 -19.78 4.60
N ASN A 267 0.76 -19.90 3.60
CA ASN A 267 0.72 -20.99 2.63
C ASN A 267 0.81 -22.41 3.23
N GLU A 268 0.15 -22.62 4.37
CA GLU A 268 0.12 -23.91 5.06
C GLU A 268 1.51 -24.51 5.34
N LYS A 269 2.53 -23.67 5.51
CA LYS A 269 3.92 -24.10 5.76
C LYS A 269 4.43 -23.51 7.06
N TYR A 270 5.17 -24.28 7.84
CA TYR A 270 5.86 -23.72 9.00
C TYR A 270 7.06 -22.86 8.57
N ALA A 271 7.28 -21.75 9.29
CA ALA A 271 8.53 -21.02 9.23
C ALA A 271 9.69 -21.89 9.74
N LYS A 272 10.87 -21.70 9.15
CA LYS A 272 12.07 -22.49 9.43
C LYS A 272 13.17 -21.72 10.14
N THR A 273 13.99 -22.45 10.89
CA THR A 273 15.25 -21.97 11.47
C THR A 273 16.33 -21.85 10.38
N THR A 274 17.48 -21.27 10.73
CA THR A 274 18.68 -21.29 9.86
C THR A 274 19.12 -22.70 9.46
N LEU A 275 18.83 -23.71 10.30
CA LEU A 275 19.11 -25.13 10.04
C LEU A 275 17.99 -25.84 9.26
N GLN A 276 17.03 -25.10 8.70
CA GLN A 276 15.88 -25.63 7.96
C GLN A 276 14.90 -26.46 8.82
N GLU A 277 14.98 -26.35 10.15
CA GLU A 277 14.05 -27.01 11.07
C GLU A 277 12.76 -26.18 11.19
N ALA A 278 11.60 -26.84 11.20
CA ALA A 278 10.33 -26.16 11.40
C ALA A 278 10.23 -25.51 12.79
N LYS A 279 9.43 -24.45 12.90
CA LYS A 279 9.04 -23.82 14.17
C LYS A 279 7.54 -23.81 14.29
N TYR A 280 6.98 -24.09 15.47
CA TYR A 280 5.55 -23.84 15.67
C TYR A 280 5.27 -22.35 15.87
N PRO A 281 4.21 -21.80 15.24
CA PRO A 281 3.71 -20.47 15.53
C PRO A 281 3.10 -20.40 16.94
N LEU A 282 2.95 -19.18 17.45
CA LEU A 282 2.39 -18.86 18.76
C LEU A 282 1.00 -18.23 18.64
N ASP A 283 0.08 -18.66 19.49
CA ASP A 283 -1.25 -18.06 19.63
C ASP A 283 -1.22 -16.81 20.51
N GLU A 284 -2.39 -16.19 20.71
CA GLU A 284 -2.59 -14.97 21.49
C GLU A 284 -2.24 -15.08 23.00
N TYR A 285 -1.97 -16.30 23.47
CA TYR A 285 -1.53 -16.59 24.83
C TYR A 285 -0.07 -17.09 24.87
N GLY A 286 0.63 -17.10 23.74
CA GLY A 286 1.99 -17.62 23.61
C GLY A 286 2.07 -19.14 23.65
N ASN A 287 0.97 -19.87 23.48
CA ASN A 287 1.02 -21.31 23.30
C ASN A 287 1.34 -21.63 21.85
N GLU A 288 2.06 -22.71 21.64
CA GLU A 288 2.33 -23.16 20.28
C GLU A 288 1.10 -23.80 19.65
N TYR A 289 0.99 -23.66 18.33
CA TYR A 289 -0.06 -24.30 17.59
C TYR A 289 0.41 -24.85 16.24
N THR A 290 -0.44 -25.66 15.62
CA THR A 290 -0.13 -26.37 14.37
C THR A 290 -0.95 -25.85 13.20
N LEU A 291 -0.56 -26.27 12.00
CA LEU A 291 -1.38 -26.19 10.81
C LEU A 291 -2.80 -26.69 11.06
N LYS A 292 -3.76 -26.16 10.30
CA LYS A 292 -5.14 -26.64 10.32
C LYS A 292 -5.15 -28.09 9.86
N ILE A 293 -5.49 -28.98 10.79
CA ILE A 293 -5.45 -30.42 10.54
C ILE A 293 -6.61 -30.79 9.63
N SER A 294 -6.32 -31.50 8.54
CA SER A 294 -7.33 -32.08 7.67
C SER A 294 -7.90 -33.37 8.27
N ILE A 295 -9.07 -33.80 7.81
CA ILE A 295 -9.76 -35.01 8.30
C ILE A 295 -8.88 -36.27 8.15
N ASP A 296 -7.94 -36.27 7.20
CA ASP A 296 -7.06 -37.38 6.88
C ASP A 296 -5.61 -37.09 7.28
N ILE A 297 -5.34 -37.28 8.57
CA ILE A 297 -4.00 -37.07 9.16
C ILE A 297 -3.08 -38.29 9.00
N ALA A 298 -3.66 -39.46 8.69
CA ALA A 298 -2.94 -40.73 8.69
C ALA A 298 -1.83 -40.73 7.64
N GLY A 299 -0.59 -40.95 8.08
CA GLY A 299 0.59 -40.90 7.21
C GLY A 299 1.11 -39.50 6.89
N LYS A 300 0.46 -38.44 7.41
CA LYS A 300 0.87 -37.03 7.28
C LYS A 300 1.28 -36.40 8.62
N GLU A 301 1.45 -37.21 9.65
CA GLU A 301 1.71 -36.71 11.01
C GLU A 301 3.00 -35.89 11.08
N LYS A 302 4.02 -36.22 10.31
CA LYS A 302 5.28 -35.44 10.24
C LYS A 302 5.10 -34.05 9.62
N GLU A 303 4.10 -33.89 8.76
CA GLU A 303 3.79 -32.62 8.13
C GLU A 303 3.09 -31.69 9.14
N TYR A 304 2.12 -32.22 9.89
CA TYR A 304 1.39 -31.46 10.91
C TYR A 304 2.19 -31.30 12.20
N PHE A 305 3.02 -32.28 12.56
CA PHE A 305 3.76 -32.34 13.82
C PHE A 305 5.28 -32.53 13.64
N PRO A 306 5.97 -31.67 12.88
CA PRO A 306 7.40 -31.82 12.61
C PRO A 306 8.28 -31.82 13.87
N LEU A 307 7.80 -31.24 14.98
CA LEU A 307 8.50 -31.20 16.27
C LEU A 307 7.80 -32.04 17.36
N GLY A 308 6.90 -32.96 16.98
CA GLY A 308 5.97 -33.63 17.90
C GLY A 308 4.82 -32.70 18.32
N TYR A 309 4.16 -32.96 19.45
CA TYR A 309 3.02 -32.13 19.86
C TYR A 309 3.40 -30.65 20.11
N PRO A 310 2.49 -29.70 19.80
CA PRO A 310 2.60 -28.33 20.29
C PRO A 310 2.57 -28.30 21.82
N ILE A 311 3.09 -27.23 22.41
CA ILE A 311 3.16 -27.07 23.87
C ILE A 311 2.66 -25.71 24.32
N THR A 312 2.13 -25.65 25.54
CA THR A 312 1.79 -24.39 26.19
C THR A 312 3.05 -23.58 26.52
N ASN A 313 2.87 -22.30 26.83
CA ASN A 313 3.97 -21.44 27.27
C ASN A 313 4.62 -21.87 28.61
N ASP A 314 4.01 -22.81 29.35
CA ASP A 314 4.58 -23.45 30.54
C ASP A 314 5.02 -24.91 30.30
N ASN A 315 5.15 -25.31 29.03
CA ASN A 315 5.67 -26.57 28.52
C ASN A 315 4.78 -27.81 28.74
N LEU A 316 3.47 -27.64 28.92
CA LEU A 316 2.52 -28.75 28.90
C LEU A 316 2.23 -29.16 27.45
N VAL A 317 2.10 -30.45 27.20
CA VAL A 317 1.76 -30.97 25.88
C VAL A 317 0.31 -30.65 25.54
N ILE A 318 0.11 -30.10 24.33
CA ILE A 318 -1.20 -29.82 23.73
C ILE A 318 -1.52 -30.93 22.73
N VAL A 319 -2.65 -31.59 22.93
CA VAL A 319 -3.18 -32.63 22.04
C VAL A 319 -4.28 -31.99 21.17
N PRO A 320 -4.15 -31.98 19.84
CA PRO A 320 -5.14 -31.33 18.99
C PRO A 320 -6.42 -32.15 18.89
N GLU A 321 -7.54 -31.48 18.61
CA GLU A 321 -8.79 -32.14 18.22
C GLU A 321 -8.82 -32.38 16.72
N VAL A 322 -9.14 -33.61 16.33
CA VAL A 322 -9.33 -34.03 14.94
C VAL A 322 -10.67 -34.76 14.88
N ASN A 323 -11.60 -34.26 14.05
CA ASN A 323 -12.96 -34.80 13.93
C ASN A 323 -13.71 -34.91 15.27
N GLY A 324 -13.56 -33.91 16.14
CA GLY A 324 -14.25 -33.85 17.44
C GLY A 324 -13.67 -34.76 18.52
N LYS A 325 -12.50 -35.38 18.29
CA LYS A 325 -11.81 -36.26 19.24
C LYS A 325 -10.34 -35.89 19.40
N GLU A 326 -9.76 -36.22 20.53
CA GLU A 326 -8.33 -36.07 20.78
C GLU A 326 -7.49 -36.93 19.82
N PHE A 327 -6.48 -36.33 19.19
CA PHE A 327 -5.54 -37.08 18.35
C PHE A 327 -4.31 -37.50 19.16
N ILE A 328 -4.33 -38.73 19.67
CA ILE A 328 -3.21 -39.32 20.41
C ILE A 328 -2.45 -40.28 19.50
N SER A 329 -1.15 -40.02 19.34
CA SER A 329 -0.24 -40.81 18.51
C SER A 329 0.76 -41.56 19.38
N ASP A 330 0.73 -42.88 19.28
CA ASP A 330 1.63 -43.78 20.02
C ASP A 330 3.10 -43.64 19.59
N GLN A 331 3.37 -43.10 18.39
CA GLN A 331 4.72 -43.01 17.82
C GLN A 331 5.63 -41.95 18.46
N TRP A 332 5.11 -40.80 18.86
CA TRP A 332 5.94 -39.62 19.20
C TRP A 332 6.18 -39.49 20.69
N LEU A 333 5.12 -39.67 21.49
CA LEU A 333 5.12 -39.48 22.93
C LEU A 333 4.23 -40.54 23.57
N PRO A 334 4.72 -41.78 23.75
CA PRO A 334 3.94 -42.89 24.33
C PRO A 334 3.37 -42.59 25.73
N GLN A 335 3.97 -41.60 26.40
CA GLN A 335 3.56 -41.09 27.70
C GLN A 335 2.29 -40.22 27.68
N VAL A 336 1.86 -39.75 26.51
CA VAL A 336 0.62 -38.96 26.35
C VAL A 336 -0.52 -39.94 26.08
N GLN A 337 -1.41 -40.11 27.05
CA GLN A 337 -2.59 -40.97 26.97
C GLN A 337 -3.84 -40.16 27.30
N ALA A 338 -5.03 -40.68 26.96
CA ALA A 338 -6.30 -39.98 27.21
C ALA A 338 -6.46 -39.58 28.69
N LYS A 339 -5.99 -40.42 29.62
CA LYS A 339 -6.00 -40.15 31.07
C LYS A 339 -5.15 -38.93 31.50
N ASN A 340 -4.26 -38.45 30.63
CA ASN A 340 -3.40 -37.29 30.90
C ASN A 340 -4.08 -35.96 30.57
N ILE A 341 -5.20 -35.99 29.83
CA ILE A 341 -5.97 -34.79 29.48
C ILE A 341 -6.58 -34.22 30.77
N ILE A 342 -6.28 -32.95 31.04
CA ILE A 342 -6.79 -32.23 32.22
C ILE A 342 -7.86 -31.20 31.84
N GLY A 343 -8.03 -30.91 30.56
CA GLY A 343 -9.04 -30.00 30.05
C GLY A 343 -8.83 -29.63 28.59
N LYS A 344 -9.66 -28.71 28.11
CA LYS A 344 -9.56 -28.10 26.77
C LYS A 344 -8.86 -26.75 26.87
N LEU A 345 -7.99 -26.45 25.92
CA LEU A 345 -7.30 -25.16 25.77
C LEU A 345 -8.20 -24.19 25.02
N TYR A 346 -8.35 -22.97 25.54
CA TYR A 346 -9.02 -21.91 24.80
C TYR A 346 -8.06 -21.25 23.82
N ARG A 347 -8.52 -21.09 22.57
CA ARG A 347 -7.89 -20.30 21.51
C ARG A 347 -8.96 -19.48 20.80
N GLU A 348 -8.64 -18.29 20.31
CA GLU A 348 -9.63 -17.38 19.74
C GLU A 348 -10.33 -17.97 18.50
N ASP A 349 -9.57 -18.67 17.65
CA ASP A 349 -10.02 -19.27 16.40
C ASP A 349 -10.72 -20.63 16.60
N LYS A 350 -10.20 -21.47 17.51
CA LYS A 350 -10.70 -22.82 17.77
C LYS A 350 -11.60 -22.95 18.99
N LYS A 351 -11.74 -21.90 19.80
CA LYS A 351 -12.35 -21.97 21.13
C LYS A 351 -11.70 -23.10 21.94
N TYR A 352 -12.49 -24.03 22.47
CA TYR A 352 -12.03 -25.18 23.26
C TYR A 352 -11.77 -26.43 22.40
N GLY A 353 -11.16 -26.23 21.23
CA GLY A 353 -10.93 -27.24 20.21
C GLY A 353 -9.57 -27.93 20.28
N ASP A 354 -8.73 -27.65 21.28
CA ASP A 354 -7.50 -28.41 21.53
C ASP A 354 -7.50 -28.85 23.02
N TYR A 355 -6.75 -29.87 23.38
CA TYR A 355 -6.68 -30.44 24.73
C TYR A 355 -5.34 -30.13 25.39
N VAL A 356 -5.34 -29.81 26.68
CA VAL A 356 -4.12 -29.67 27.50
C VAL A 356 -3.96 -30.89 28.39
N THR A 357 -2.72 -31.34 28.54
CA THR A 357 -2.36 -32.49 29.35
C THR A 357 -1.54 -32.10 30.57
N ASN A 358 -1.41 -33.01 31.54
CA ASN A 358 -0.45 -32.90 32.63
C ASN A 358 0.98 -33.37 32.26
N VAL A 359 1.21 -33.73 31.00
CA VAL A 359 2.52 -34.20 30.51
C VAL A 359 3.38 -32.99 30.15
N ARG A 360 4.60 -32.93 30.70
CA ARG A 360 5.58 -31.91 30.36
C ARG A 360 6.44 -32.34 29.18
N SER A 361 6.62 -31.44 28.24
CA SER A 361 7.58 -31.62 27.15
C SER A 361 9.01 -31.45 27.64
N LYS A 362 9.94 -32.17 27.01
CA LYS A 362 11.39 -31.93 27.17
C LYS A 362 11.84 -30.68 26.41
N ARG A 363 11.12 -30.33 25.34
CA ARG A 363 11.35 -29.10 24.58
C ARG A 363 10.86 -27.92 25.40
N ARG A 364 11.61 -26.83 25.35
CA ARG A 364 11.19 -25.56 25.93
C ARG A 364 10.42 -24.76 24.89
N THR A 365 9.33 -24.15 25.31
CA THR A 365 8.65 -23.12 24.51
C THR A 365 9.59 -21.95 24.28
N ARG A 366 9.42 -21.30 23.13
CA ARG A 366 10.11 -20.04 22.81
C ARG A 366 9.35 -18.81 23.32
N ALA A 367 8.08 -18.98 23.72
CA ALA A 367 7.28 -17.89 24.24
C ALA A 367 7.69 -17.51 25.66
N ALA A 368 7.49 -16.25 26.03
CA ALA A 368 7.50 -15.85 27.42
C ALA A 368 6.29 -16.48 28.15
N ILE A 369 6.42 -16.73 29.45
CA ILE A 369 5.32 -17.31 30.23
C ILE A 369 4.22 -16.26 30.40
N HIS A 370 3.05 -16.52 29.82
CA HIS A 370 1.84 -15.71 29.93
C HIS A 370 0.69 -16.52 30.52
N GLY A 371 -0.35 -15.82 31.02
CA GLY A 371 -1.54 -16.52 31.45
C GLY A 371 -2.34 -17.05 30.26
N TYR A 372 -2.94 -18.23 30.39
CA TYR A 372 -3.83 -18.81 29.37
C TYR A 372 -5.10 -19.40 30.00
N LEU A 373 -6.11 -19.67 29.18
CA LEU A 373 -7.40 -20.17 29.64
C LEU A 373 -7.58 -21.64 29.30
N THR A 374 -8.06 -22.42 30.26
CA THR A 374 -8.46 -23.82 30.05
C THR A 374 -9.88 -24.05 30.54
N MET A 375 -10.55 -25.06 30.00
CA MET A 375 -11.81 -25.58 30.50
C MET A 375 -11.56 -26.98 31.04
N GLY A 376 -11.68 -27.14 32.36
CA GLY A 376 -11.52 -28.45 32.99
C GLY A 376 -12.60 -29.44 32.56
N ILE A 377 -12.41 -30.71 32.90
CA ILE A 377 -13.34 -31.81 32.58
C ILE A 377 -14.77 -31.55 33.11
N ASN A 378 -14.88 -30.76 34.19
CA ASN A 378 -16.17 -30.36 34.77
C ASN A 378 -16.80 -29.11 34.10
N ASN A 379 -16.31 -28.71 32.92
CA ASN A 379 -16.73 -27.49 32.19
C ASN A 379 -16.53 -26.17 32.96
N VAL A 380 -15.62 -26.17 33.94
CA VAL A 380 -15.23 -24.97 34.68
C VAL A 380 -14.04 -24.32 33.97
N VAL A 381 -14.15 -23.02 33.69
CA VAL A 381 -13.07 -22.26 33.08
C VAL A 381 -12.05 -21.86 34.15
N HIS A 382 -10.78 -22.17 33.91
CA HIS A 382 -9.67 -21.84 34.76
C HIS A 382 -8.69 -20.91 34.03
N GLY A 383 -8.33 -19.80 34.68
CA GLY A 383 -7.18 -19.01 34.30
C GLY A 383 -5.91 -19.64 34.85
N VAL A 384 -5.02 -20.09 33.98
CA VAL A 384 -3.67 -20.50 34.37
C VAL A 384 -2.84 -19.23 34.41
N ASN A 385 -2.59 -18.71 35.62
CA ASN A 385 -1.74 -17.52 35.77
C ASN A 385 -0.29 -17.90 35.50
N ALA A 386 0.41 -17.06 34.75
CA ALA A 386 1.86 -17.14 34.64
C ALA A 386 2.45 -17.08 36.07
N LYS A 387 3.15 -18.15 36.49
CA LYS A 387 3.99 -18.03 37.67
C LYS A 387 5.07 -17.01 37.32
N PRO A 388 5.20 -15.88 38.05
CA PRO A 388 6.28 -14.95 37.80
C PRO A 388 7.58 -15.76 37.85
N LEU A 389 8.39 -15.69 36.80
CA LEU A 389 9.71 -16.29 36.83
C LEU A 389 10.44 -15.66 38.03
N ASN A 390 10.66 -16.43 39.09
CA ASN A 390 11.49 -16.01 40.23
C ASN A 390 12.98 -15.85 39.84
N LYS A 391 13.30 -15.78 38.55
CA LYS A 391 14.52 -15.15 38.10
C LYS A 391 14.29 -13.66 38.29
N LYS A 392 15.05 -13.06 39.21
CA LYS A 392 15.54 -11.70 39.04
C LYS A 392 16.08 -11.60 37.60
N LEU A 393 15.23 -11.23 36.65
CA LEU A 393 15.69 -10.60 35.44
C LEU A 393 16.53 -9.42 35.93
N PRO A 394 17.77 -9.23 35.45
CA PRO A 394 18.44 -7.96 35.69
C PRO A 394 17.43 -6.88 35.31
N ASN A 395 17.22 -5.96 36.24
CA ASN A 395 16.20 -4.93 36.18
C ASN A 395 16.51 -4.02 34.97
N ILE A 396 16.11 -4.44 33.77
CA ILE A 396 16.20 -3.67 32.52
C ILE A 396 14.83 -3.03 32.22
N SER A 397 13.84 -3.20 33.11
CA SER A 397 12.61 -2.41 33.06
C SER A 397 12.90 -0.99 33.51
N HIS A 398 12.64 -0.03 32.64
CA HIS A 398 12.35 1.37 33.00
C HIS A 398 13.45 2.21 33.66
N GLN A 399 14.71 1.73 33.73
CA GLN A 399 15.86 2.63 33.70
C GLN A 399 16.23 2.98 32.25
N LEU A 400 15.22 3.38 31.46
CA LEU A 400 15.41 4.44 30.47
C LEU A 400 15.68 5.74 31.25
N ASN A 401 16.85 5.74 31.88
CA ASN A 401 17.75 6.86 32.00
C ASN A 401 17.05 8.18 32.37
N TRP A 402 16.31 8.20 33.48
CA TRP A 402 15.96 9.46 34.16
C TRP A 402 17.20 10.33 34.40
N SER A 403 18.37 9.70 34.56
CA SER A 403 19.68 10.34 34.50
C SER A 403 19.99 11.00 33.15
N LEU A 404 19.71 10.35 32.02
CA LEU A 404 19.93 10.93 30.69
C LEU A 404 18.91 12.03 30.36
N ILE A 405 17.64 11.84 30.72
CA ILE A 405 16.62 12.90 30.64
C ILE A 405 17.02 14.08 31.54
N GLY A 406 17.50 13.80 32.76
CA GLY A 406 18.03 14.81 33.67
C GLY A 406 19.25 15.54 33.11
N ILE A 407 20.16 14.83 32.44
CA ILE A 407 21.33 15.41 31.74
C ILE A 407 20.87 16.30 30.59
N VAL A 408 19.92 15.86 29.76
CA VAL A 408 19.38 16.68 28.65
C VAL A 408 18.72 17.95 29.18
N ILE A 409 17.94 17.87 30.26
CA ILE A 409 17.34 19.04 30.92
C ILE A 409 18.42 19.97 31.48
N LEU A 410 19.45 19.45 32.13
CA LEU A 410 20.57 20.26 32.66
C LEU A 410 21.35 20.97 31.54
N VAL A 411 21.59 20.30 30.41
CA VAL A 411 22.25 20.89 29.25
C VAL A 411 21.40 22.01 28.65
N LEU A 412 20.09 21.80 28.49
CA LEU A 412 19.17 22.84 28.02
C LEU A 412 19.14 24.06 28.95
N LEU A 413 19.09 23.84 30.27
CA LEU A 413 19.15 24.93 31.25
C LEU A 413 20.47 25.69 31.20
N ALA A 414 21.59 24.99 31.02
CA ALA A 414 22.90 25.63 30.84
C ALA A 414 22.95 26.49 29.57
N VAL A 415 22.43 25.98 28.44
CA VAL A 415 22.37 26.75 27.18
C VAL A 415 21.52 28.02 27.35
N VAL A 416 20.35 27.91 27.97
CA VAL A 416 19.49 29.08 28.27
C VAL A 416 20.21 30.09 29.17
N PHE A 417 20.92 29.62 30.19
CA PHE A 417 21.71 30.48 31.07
C PHE A 417 22.84 31.21 30.32
N PHE A 418 23.57 30.52 29.46
CA PHE A 418 24.63 31.12 28.64
C PHE A 418 24.08 32.13 27.63
N LEU A 419 22.95 31.82 26.98
CA LEU A 419 22.26 32.77 26.10
C LEU A 419 21.81 34.01 26.87
N TYR A 420 21.17 33.84 28.03
CA TYR A 420 20.77 34.96 28.88
C TYR A 420 21.98 35.83 29.26
N LYS A 421 23.09 35.22 29.71
CA LYS A 421 24.30 35.98 30.03
C LYS A 421 24.85 36.70 28.80
N PHE A 422 24.89 36.04 27.65
CA PHE A 422 25.40 36.62 26.40
C PHE A 422 24.58 37.83 25.93
N PHE A 423 23.27 37.86 26.19
CA PHE A 423 22.42 39.00 25.83
C PHE A 423 22.40 40.13 26.86
N PHE A 424 22.63 39.84 28.14
CA PHE A 424 22.49 40.82 29.23
C PHE A 424 23.80 41.35 29.81
N THR A 425 24.96 40.81 29.43
CA THR A 425 26.27 41.35 29.88
C THR A 425 26.99 42.22 28.83
N THR A 426 26.35 42.44 27.68
CA THR A 426 26.84 43.23 26.55
C THR A 426 26.15 44.59 26.39
N GLN A 427 25.36 45.00 27.39
CA GLN A 427 25.05 46.40 27.68
C GLN A 427 25.95 46.88 28.81
#